data_AF-A0A4U0V1C2-F1
#
_entry.id   AF-A0A4U0V1C2-F1
#
_cell.length_a   1.000
_cell.length_b   1.000
_cell.length_c   1.000
_cell.angle_alpha   90.00
_cell.angle_beta   90.00
_cell.angle_gamma   90.00
#
_symmetry.space_group_name_H-M   'P 1'
#
loop_
_entity.id
_entity.type
_entity.pdbx_description
1 polymer ?
#
loop_
_entity_poly.entity_id
_entity_poly.type
_entity_poly.pdbx_seq_one_letter_code
_entity_poly.pdbx_strand_id
1 'polypeptide(L)'
;MIGNLIARAFQILCGAVVLGLSISAIKWQYFGSAPATTSYSAFAGAFGVLAALIGIATSFVEAIPEIIMVGVDGLAAVLLLAGGLVHAFQYSWTAEADSAFLFLGFLASLAAAVLCFLASRRGGRGVKSSAV
;
A
#
# COMPACT_ATOMS: atom_id res chain seq x y z
N MET A 1 -17.36 -2.75 5.88
CA MET A 1 -17.38 -1.91 4.67
C MET A 1 -16.70 -0.56 4.89
N ILE A 2 -17.13 0.28 5.84
CA ILE A 2 -16.53 1.63 6.06
C ILE A 2 -15.01 1.60 6.37
N GLY A 3 -14.55 0.70 7.25
CA GLY A 3 -13.14 0.67 7.68
C GLY A 3 -12.17 0.26 6.56
N ASN A 4 -12.58 -0.65 5.68
CA ASN A 4 -11.78 -1.05 4.52
C ASN A 4 -11.68 0.14 3.53
N LEU A 5 -12.81 0.81 3.26
CA LEU A 5 -12.85 2.00 2.39
C LEU A 5 -11.93 3.13 2.89
N ILE A 6 -11.88 3.37 4.20
CA ILE A 6 -10.98 4.38 4.81
C ILE A 6 -9.52 3.98 4.63
N ALA A 7 -9.16 2.72 4.92
CA ALA A 7 -7.79 2.23 4.76
C ALA A 7 -7.32 2.35 3.30
N ARG A 8 -8.20 2.04 2.34
CA ARG A 8 -7.94 2.19 0.90
C ARG A 8 -7.76 3.64 0.48
N ALA A 9 -8.63 4.55 0.93
CA ALA A 9 -8.51 5.97 0.62
C ALA A 9 -7.18 6.54 1.13
N PHE A 10 -6.77 6.16 2.34
CA PHE A 10 -5.48 6.56 2.91
C PHE A 10 -4.29 5.97 2.14
N GLN A 11 -4.40 4.73 1.65
CA GLN A 11 -3.39 4.07 0.81
C GLN A 11 -3.24 4.77 -0.55
N ILE A 12 -4.34 5.24 -1.16
CA ILE A 12 -4.30 6.06 -2.38
C ILE A 12 -3.58 7.38 -2.12
N LEU A 13 -3.91 8.07 -1.03
CA LEU A 13 -3.27 9.34 -0.69
C LEU A 13 -1.76 9.18 -0.48
N CYS A 14 -1.34 8.17 0.30
CA CYS A 14 0.08 7.91 0.52
C CYS A 14 0.80 7.53 -0.78
N GLY A 15 0.22 6.62 -1.57
CA GLY A 15 0.82 6.19 -2.83
C GLY A 15 0.92 7.32 -3.88
N ALA A 16 -0.10 8.18 -3.97
CA ALA A 16 -0.11 9.32 -4.88
C ALA A 16 0.93 10.38 -4.49
N VAL A 17 1.11 10.65 -3.19
CA VAL A 17 2.13 11.57 -2.71
C VAL A 17 3.54 11.04 -3.00
N VAL A 18 3.83 9.78 -2.69
CA VAL A 18 5.14 9.15 -2.98
C VAL A 18 5.44 9.15 -4.48
N LEU A 19 4.44 8.82 -5.31
CA LEU A 19 4.58 8.84 -6.76
C LEU A 19 4.87 10.27 -7.27
N GLY A 20 4.11 11.26 -6.78
CA GLY A 20 4.25 12.65 -7.20
C GLY A 20 5.59 13.27 -6.80
N LEU A 21 6.05 12.99 -5.58
CA LEU A 21 7.35 13.43 -5.09
C LEU A 21 8.51 12.77 -5.85
N SER A 22 8.42 11.46 -6.12
CA SER A 22 9.44 10.75 -6.90
C SER A 22 9.52 11.23 -8.35
N ILE A 23 8.39 11.51 -9.02
CA ILE A 23 8.36 12.08 -10.38
C ILE A 23 8.96 13.50 -10.38
N SER A 24 8.65 14.29 -9.34
CA SER A 24 9.18 15.64 -9.20
C SER A 24 10.70 15.60 -9.01
N ALA A 25 11.21 14.71 -8.16
CA ALA A 25 12.63 14.51 -7.95
C ALA A 25 13.36 14.15 -9.25
N ILE A 26 12.83 13.22 -10.05
CA ILE A 26 13.43 12.80 -11.33
C ILE A 26 13.47 13.96 -12.33
N LYS A 27 12.43 14.78 -12.41
CA LYS A 27 12.36 15.92 -13.34
C LYS A 27 13.34 17.04 -13.02
N TRP A 28 13.77 17.15 -11.77
CA TRP A 28 14.71 18.19 -11.31
C TRP A 28 16.17 17.75 -11.34
N GLN A 29 16.49 16.55 -11.83
CA GLN A 29 17.88 16.10 -11.94
C GLN A 29 18.57 16.67 -13.20
N TYR A 30 19.61 17.46 -12.96
CA TYR A 30 20.41 18.12 -14.01
C TYR A 30 21.59 17.27 -14.50
N PHE A 31 22.06 16.30 -13.70
CA PHE A 31 23.20 15.43 -14.02
C PHE A 31 22.97 13.97 -13.61
N GLY A 32 23.26 13.05 -14.53
CA GLY A 32 23.26 11.61 -14.28
C GLY A 32 21.88 10.95 -14.40
N SER A 33 21.87 9.61 -14.38
CA SER A 33 20.65 8.81 -14.33
C SER A 33 20.05 8.85 -12.92
N ALA A 34 18.72 8.74 -12.83
CA ALA A 34 18.05 8.75 -11.54
C ALA A 34 18.57 7.67 -10.59
N PRO A 35 18.88 8.00 -9.33
CA PRO A 35 19.22 7.01 -8.33
C PRO A 35 18.18 5.91 -8.29
N ALA A 36 18.64 4.65 -8.29
CA ALA A 36 17.76 3.48 -8.28
C ALA A 36 16.72 3.54 -7.15
N THR A 37 17.09 4.18 -6.04
CA THR A 37 16.26 4.46 -4.86
C THR A 37 15.00 5.28 -5.19
N THR A 38 15.11 6.35 -5.97
CA THR A 38 13.99 7.25 -6.33
C THR A 38 13.07 6.61 -7.37
N SER A 39 13.62 5.80 -8.28
CA SER A 39 12.79 5.01 -9.20
C SER A 39 12.03 3.89 -8.48
N TYR A 40 12.61 3.34 -7.41
CA TYR A 40 11.97 2.30 -6.62
C TYR A 40 10.81 2.85 -5.78
N SER A 41 10.95 4.02 -5.15
CA SER A 41 9.84 4.68 -4.44
C SER A 41 8.70 5.03 -5.39
N ALA A 42 8.99 5.51 -6.61
CA ALA A 42 7.98 5.74 -7.64
C ALA A 42 7.19 4.47 -7.96
N PHE A 43 7.89 3.34 -8.17
CA PHE A 43 7.24 2.06 -8.42
C PHE A 43 6.40 1.57 -7.23
N ALA A 44 6.93 1.64 -6.00
CA ALA A 44 6.23 1.23 -4.80
C ALA A 44 4.97 2.07 -4.55
N GLY A 45 5.05 3.39 -4.76
CA GLY A 45 3.90 4.31 -4.71
C GLY A 45 2.84 3.97 -5.75
N ALA A 46 3.25 3.74 -7.01
CA ALA A 46 2.34 3.33 -8.09
C ALA A 46 1.62 2.00 -7.77
N PHE A 47 2.36 1.01 -7.28
CA PHE A 47 1.81 -0.28 -6.90
C PHE A 47 0.83 -0.16 -5.73
N GLY A 48 1.13 0.67 -4.73
CA GLY A 48 0.23 0.96 -3.62
C GLY A 48 -1.09 1.60 -4.06
N VAL A 49 -1.06 2.51 -5.04
CA VAL A 49 -2.27 3.08 -5.64
C VAL A 49 -3.07 2.02 -6.40
N LEU A 50 -2.41 1.19 -7.21
CA LEU A 50 -3.08 0.10 -7.94
C LEU A 50 -3.73 -0.92 -7.00
N ALA A 51 -3.02 -1.34 -5.96
CA ALA A 51 -3.55 -2.23 -4.93
C ALA A 51 -4.80 -1.64 -4.27
N ALA A 52 -4.78 -0.35 -3.94
CA ALA A 52 -5.93 0.30 -3.33
C ALA A 52 -7.12 0.43 -4.30
N LEU A 53 -6.89 0.72 -5.59
CA LEU A 53 -7.94 0.75 -6.61
C LEU A 53 -8.59 -0.62 -6.82
N ILE A 54 -7.79 -1.69 -6.89
CA ILE A 54 -8.31 -3.07 -6.99
C ILE A 54 -9.13 -3.41 -5.74
N GLY A 55 -8.70 -2.97 -4.55
CA GLY A 55 -9.44 -3.16 -3.31
C GLY A 55 -10.78 -2.43 -3.28
N ILE A 56 -10.85 -1.22 -3.82
CA ILE A 56 -12.10 -0.48 -3.98
C ILE A 56 -13.01 -1.18 -5.00
N ALA A 57 -12.48 -1.59 -6.16
CA ALA A 57 -13.25 -2.32 -7.17
C ALA A 57 -13.86 -3.62 -6.60
N THR A 58 -13.08 -4.34 -5.79
CA THR A 58 -13.52 -5.56 -5.10
C THR A 58 -14.63 -5.27 -4.08
N SER A 59 -14.64 -4.08 -3.45
CA SER A 59 -15.71 -3.72 -2.50
C SER A 59 -17.08 -3.50 -3.14
N PHE A 60 -17.13 -3.25 -4.46
CA PHE A 60 -18.37 -3.08 -5.22
C PHE A 60 -18.73 -4.32 -6.05
N VAL A 61 -17.79 -5.24 -6.26
CA VAL A 61 -17.96 -6.43 -7.07
C VAL A 61 -17.47 -7.65 -6.30
N GLU A 62 -18.39 -8.47 -5.80
CA GLU A 62 -18.12 -9.76 -5.10
C GLU A 62 -17.56 -10.85 -6.03
N ALA A 63 -16.84 -10.49 -7.09
CA ALA A 63 -16.23 -11.43 -8.03
C ALA A 63 -14.83 -11.91 -7.59
N ILE A 64 -14.18 -11.21 -6.64
CA ILE A 64 -12.80 -11.48 -6.25
C ILE A 64 -12.76 -11.95 -4.79
N PRO A 65 -12.18 -13.14 -4.50
CA PRO A 65 -12.07 -13.62 -3.13
C PRO A 65 -11.11 -12.75 -2.31
N GLU A 66 -11.56 -12.37 -1.10
CA GLU A 66 -10.83 -11.54 -0.13
C GLU A 66 -9.39 -12.02 0.16
N ILE A 67 -9.12 -13.32 0.00
CA ILE A 67 -7.78 -13.90 0.21
C ILE A 67 -6.76 -13.44 -0.84
N ILE A 68 -7.19 -13.21 -2.08
CA ILE A 68 -6.33 -12.65 -3.13
C ILE A 68 -5.96 -11.22 -2.76
N MET A 69 -6.92 -10.46 -2.21
CA MET A 69 -6.70 -9.08 -1.79
C MET A 69 -5.71 -8.97 -0.63
N VAL A 70 -5.76 -9.90 0.33
CA VAL A 70 -4.73 -10.02 1.38
C VAL A 70 -3.34 -10.28 0.77
N GLY A 71 -3.26 -11.07 -0.30
CA GLY A 71 -2.01 -11.28 -1.05
C GLY A 71 -1.49 -10.00 -1.71
N VAL A 72 -2.37 -9.26 -2.40
CA VAL A 72 -2.04 -7.97 -3.04
C VAL A 72 -1.59 -6.93 -2.01
N ASP A 73 -2.29 -6.85 -0.88
CA ASP A 73 -1.94 -5.94 0.22
C ASP A 73 -0.65 -6.35 0.92
N GLY A 74 -0.39 -7.65 1.03
CA GLY A 74 0.86 -8.19 1.54
C GLY A 74 2.03 -7.82 0.63
N LEU A 75 1.86 -7.95 -0.69
CA LEU A 75 2.88 -7.55 -1.67
C LEU A 75 3.13 -6.04 -1.62
N ALA A 76 2.06 -5.23 -1.57
CA ALA A 76 2.17 -3.78 -1.43
C ALA A 76 2.86 -3.39 -0.13
N ALA A 77 2.57 -4.09 0.97
CA ALA A 77 3.22 -3.86 2.26
C ALA A 77 4.74 -4.12 2.17
N VAL A 78 5.16 -5.24 1.57
CA VAL A 78 6.59 -5.54 1.40
C VAL A 78 7.29 -4.48 0.55
N LEU A 79 6.68 -4.07 -0.57
CA LEU A 79 7.25 -3.06 -1.47
C LEU A 79 7.35 -1.66 -0.81
N LEU A 80 6.33 -1.26 -0.07
CA LEU A 80 6.31 0.03 0.64
C LEU A 80 7.30 0.03 1.82
N LEU A 81 7.41 -1.09 2.55
CA LEU A 81 8.38 -1.25 3.63
C LEU A 81 9.81 -1.20 3.12
N ALA A 82 10.10 -1.96 2.06
CA ALA A 82 11.42 -1.93 1.43
C ALA A 82 11.75 -0.53 0.90
N GLY A 83 10.77 0.20 0.37
CA GLY A 83 10.96 1.59 -0.08
C GLY A 83 11.37 2.51 1.07
N GLY A 84 10.68 2.41 2.20
CA GLY A 84 11.00 3.15 3.41
C GLY A 84 12.37 2.79 3.99
N LEU A 85 12.72 1.50 4.01
CA LEU A 85 14.01 1.02 4.52
C LEU A 85 15.19 1.51 3.68
N VAL A 86 15.10 1.46 2.35
CA VAL A 86 16.19 1.94 1.47
C VAL A 86 16.47 3.42 1.73
N HIS A 87 15.43 4.25 1.88
CA HIS A 87 15.60 5.67 2.21
C HIS A 87 16.12 5.88 3.64
N ALA A 88 15.65 5.10 4.61
CA ALA A 88 16.08 5.20 6.01
C ALA A 88 17.58 4.86 6.18
N PHE A 89 18.08 3.85 5.46
CA PHE A 89 19.51 3.51 5.50
C PHE A 89 20.37 4.49 4.71
N GLN A 90 19.86 5.06 3.61
CA GLN A 90 20.58 6.02 2.79
C GLN A 90 20.78 7.37 3.51
N TYR A 91 19.81 7.80 4.33
CA TYR A 91 19.78 9.11 4.96
C TYR A 91 19.57 9.01 6.48
N SER A 92 20.57 8.50 7.20
CA SER A 92 20.56 8.32 8.67
C SER A 92 20.29 9.62 9.47
N TRP A 93 20.30 10.81 8.84
CA TRP A 93 20.14 12.10 9.49
C TRP A 93 19.17 13.10 8.81
N THR A 94 18.54 12.74 7.69
CA THR A 94 17.56 13.61 7.01
C THR A 94 16.33 12.82 6.62
N ALA A 95 15.25 12.94 7.40
CA ALA A 95 13.95 12.38 7.07
C ALA A 95 13.36 13.13 5.87
N GLU A 96 13.61 12.61 4.68
CA GLU A 96 12.91 13.06 3.47
C GLU A 96 11.43 12.64 3.58
N ALA A 97 10.52 13.54 3.17
CA ALA A 97 9.08 13.32 3.28
C ALA A 97 8.63 12.00 2.62
N ASP A 98 9.30 11.61 1.53
CA ASP A 98 9.05 10.37 0.80
C ASP A 98 9.16 9.11 1.67
N SER A 99 10.16 9.06 2.55
CA SER A 99 10.36 7.92 3.44
C SER A 99 9.19 7.75 4.43
N ALA A 100 8.66 8.86 4.95
CA ALA A 100 7.52 8.85 5.86
C ALA A 100 6.25 8.37 5.17
N PHE A 101 5.99 8.82 3.94
CA PHE A 101 4.81 8.38 3.19
C PHE A 101 4.89 6.90 2.76
N LEU A 102 6.08 6.36 2.54
CA LEU A 102 6.29 4.91 2.32
C LEU A 102 5.95 4.08 3.57
N PHE A 103 6.39 4.52 4.76
CA PHE A 103 6.01 3.88 6.03
C PHE A 103 4.52 4.00 6.34
N LEU A 104 3.90 5.15 6.07
CA LEU A 104 2.47 5.35 6.25
C LEU A 104 1.65 4.47 5.28
N GLY A 105 2.07 4.37 4.02
CA GLY A 105 1.46 3.46 3.05
C GLY A 105 1.59 1.99 3.45
N PHE A 106 2.73 1.59 4.01
CA PHE A 106 2.94 0.25 4.57
C PHE A 106 1.95 -0.06 5.71
N LEU A 107 1.84 0.83 6.69
CA LEU A 107 0.91 0.68 7.81
C LEU A 107 -0.55 0.62 7.32
N ALA A 108 -0.90 1.42 6.31
CA ALA A 108 -2.21 1.41 5.70
C ALA A 108 -2.51 0.08 4.99
N SER A 109 -1.53 -0.46 4.25
CA SER A 109 -1.65 -1.76 3.58
C SER A 109 -1.79 -2.90 4.59
N LEU A 110 -1.06 -2.85 5.70
CA LEU A 110 -1.20 -3.79 6.81
C LEU A 110 -2.59 -3.70 7.45
N ALA A 111 -3.09 -2.48 7.70
CA ALA A 111 -4.42 -2.27 8.23
C ALA A 111 -5.50 -2.81 7.28
N ALA A 112 -5.38 -2.56 5.97
CA ALA A 112 -6.28 -3.09 4.95
C ALA A 112 -6.25 -4.63 4.90
N ALA A 113 -5.06 -5.23 4.90
CA ALA A 113 -4.88 -6.69 4.93
C ALA A 113 -5.50 -7.31 6.18
N VAL A 114 -5.27 -6.72 7.36
CA VAL A 114 -5.84 -7.19 8.63
C VAL A 114 -7.36 -7.06 8.62
N LEU A 115 -7.91 -5.95 8.11
CA LEU A 115 -9.35 -5.76 8.01
C LEU A 115 -10.00 -6.77 7.03
N CYS A 116 -9.38 -7.01 5.88
CA CYS A 116 -9.81 -8.05 4.93
C CYS A 116 -9.72 -9.46 5.55
N PHE A 117 -8.64 -9.78 6.26
CA PHE A 117 -8.49 -11.06 6.95
C PHE A 117 -9.53 -11.25 8.09
N LEU A 118 -9.81 -10.19 8.86
CA LEU A 118 -10.85 -10.22 9.90
C LEU A 118 -12.26 -10.31 9.30
N ALA A 119 -12.51 -9.66 8.15
CA ALA A 119 -13.75 -9.80 7.41
C ALA A 119 -13.95 -11.23 6.88
N SER A 120 -12.89 -11.82 6.31
CA SER A 120 -12.85 -13.23 5.89
C SER A 120 -13.12 -14.20 7.05
N ARG A 121 -12.58 -13.92 8.25
CA ARG A 121 -12.89 -14.71 9.47
C ARG A 121 -14.33 -14.55 9.97
N ARG A 122 -15.02 -13.45 9.67
CA ARG A 122 -16.45 -13.27 10.05
C ARG A 122 -17.38 -14.11 9.18
N GLY A 123 -17.08 -14.28 7.89
CA GLY A 123 -17.82 -15.20 7.01
C GLY A 123 -17.74 -16.67 7.43
N GLY A 124 -16.61 -17.11 7.99
CA GLY A 124 -16.42 -18.50 8.44
C GLY A 124 -17.15 -18.88 9.74
N ARG A 125 -17.62 -17.91 10.55
CA ARG A 125 -18.36 -18.18 11.79
C ARG A 125 -19.86 -18.40 11.57
N GLY A 126 -20.42 -17.97 10.44
CA GLY A 126 -21.85 -18.14 10.12
C GLY A 126 -22.24 -19.58 9.79
N VAL A 127 -21.32 -20.39 9.25
CA VAL A 127 -21.63 -21.77 8.81
C VAL A 127 -21.70 -22.77 9.97
N LYS A 128 -20.97 -22.52 11.07
CA LYS A 128 -20.91 -23.47 12.20
C LYS A 128 -22.08 -23.34 13.20
N SER A 129 -22.95 -22.34 13.06
CA SER A 129 -24.05 -22.09 14.02
C SER A 129 -25.43 -22.55 13.53
N SER A 130 -25.52 -23.20 12.36
CA SER A 130 -26.78 -23.75 11.82
C SER A 130 -26.77 -25.28 11.71
N ALA A 131 -25.81 -25.95 12.34
CA ALA A 131 -25.70 -27.42 12.37
C ALA A 131 -25.97 -28.00 13.76
N VAL A 132 -26.83 -27.34 14.55
CA VAL A 132 -27.36 -27.87 15.82
C VAL A 132 -28.88 -27.92 15.70
#